data_AF-A0A6G0UC79-F1
#
_entry.id   AF-A0A6G0UC79-F1
#
_cell.length_a   1.000
_cell.length_b   1.000
_cell.length_c   1.000
_cell.angle_alpha   90.00
_cell.angle_beta   90.00
_cell.angle_gamma   90.00
#
_symmetry.space_group_name_H-M   'P 1'
#
loop_
_entity.id
_entity.type
_entity.pdbx_description
1 polymer ?
#
loop_
_entity_poly.entity_id
_entity_poly.type
_entity_poly.pdbx_seq_one_letter_code
_entity_poly.pdbx_strand_id
1 'polypeptide(L)'
;MVTDPDYGNCYTYNFNAKSIVKRAGTIYGLRLIAFSNVSEYLATSSKSGMRIVVHKQEFSPFPNTIGINAAVGTYVNLNVQYNQISRLAKPYGDCHPENQVANYIYPGYYT
;
A
#
# COMPACT_ATOMS: atom_id res chain seq x y z
N MET A 1 -7.74 6.04 8.92
CA MET A 1 -8.45 6.35 7.67
C MET A 1 -7.69 7.47 7.01
N VAL A 2 -7.30 7.30 5.75
CA VAL A 2 -6.53 8.29 4.98
C VAL A 2 -7.38 8.63 3.76
N THR A 3 -7.50 9.90 3.42
CA THR A 3 -8.21 10.35 2.23
C THR A 3 -7.21 10.68 1.14
N ASP A 4 -7.39 10.07 -0.02
CA ASP A 4 -6.63 10.33 -1.23
C ASP A 4 -7.48 11.16 -2.19
N PRO A 5 -6.93 12.22 -2.82
CA PRO A 5 -7.69 13.09 -3.70
C PRO A 5 -8.22 12.37 -4.96
N ASP A 6 -7.53 11.33 -5.44
CA ASP A 6 -7.88 10.62 -6.67
C ASP A 6 -8.77 9.39 -6.38
N TYR A 7 -8.58 8.75 -5.23
CA TYR A 7 -9.23 7.48 -4.89
C TYR A 7 -10.25 7.57 -3.74
N GLY A 8 -10.37 8.71 -3.07
CA GLY A 8 -11.28 8.91 -1.95
C GLY A 8 -10.78 8.23 -0.68
N ASN A 9 -11.66 7.46 -0.03
CA ASN A 9 -11.36 6.90 1.30
C ASN A 9 -10.48 5.65 1.21
N CYS A 10 -9.30 5.71 1.81
CA CYS A 10 -8.37 4.59 1.94
C CYS A 10 -8.37 4.00 3.35
N TYR A 11 -8.32 2.67 3.40
CA TYR A 11 -8.27 1.87 4.63
C TYR A 11 -7.02 0.99 4.63
N THR A 12 -6.22 1.10 5.69
CA THR A 12 -4.98 0.35 5.84
C THR A 12 -5.16 -0.74 6.88
N TYR A 13 -5.03 -1.99 6.46
CA TYR A 13 -4.93 -3.13 7.37
C TYR A 13 -3.52 -3.19 7.97
N ASN A 14 -3.42 -3.57 9.25
CA ASN A 14 -2.14 -3.77 9.94
C ASN A 14 -1.24 -2.52 10.03
N PHE A 15 -1.81 -1.31 10.14
CA PHE A 15 -1.04 -0.06 10.30
C PHE A 15 -0.31 0.03 11.66
N ASN A 16 -1.02 -0.21 12.76
CA ASN A 16 -0.49 -0.20 14.15
C ASN A 16 -0.74 -1.54 14.86
N ALA A 17 -0.82 -2.62 14.11
CA ALA A 17 -1.08 -3.96 14.65
C ALA A 17 0.12 -4.88 14.44
N LYS A 18 0.08 -6.04 15.11
CA LYS A 18 1.10 -7.10 15.00
C LYS A 18 0.54 -8.33 14.29
N SER A 19 -0.18 -8.13 13.19
CA SER A 19 -0.65 -9.24 12.37
C SER A 19 0.52 -9.78 11.54
N ILE A 20 0.96 -10.99 11.86
CA ILE A 20 2.09 -11.65 11.22
C ILE A 20 1.62 -12.95 10.57
N VAL A 21 1.95 -13.13 9.30
CA VAL A 21 1.69 -14.37 8.57
C VAL A 21 2.82 -15.36 8.85
N LYS A 22 2.49 -16.52 9.43
CA LYS A 22 3.48 -17.57 9.78
C LYS A 22 3.63 -18.66 8.70
N ARG A 23 2.67 -18.77 7.78
CA ARG A 23 2.63 -19.81 6.74
C ARG A 23 2.24 -19.18 5.41
N ALA A 24 2.94 -19.56 4.35
CA ALA A 24 2.56 -19.19 3.00
C ALA A 24 1.28 -19.92 2.56
N GLY A 25 0.54 -19.28 1.65
CA GLY A 25 -0.69 -19.83 1.06
C GLY A 25 -1.86 -18.87 1.17
N THR A 26 -2.76 -18.93 0.18
CA THR A 26 -3.91 -18.01 0.04
C THR A 26 -4.91 -18.13 1.20
N ILE A 27 -4.96 -19.28 1.87
CA ILE A 27 -5.85 -19.53 3.02
C ILE A 27 -5.32 -18.88 4.31
N TYR A 28 -4.00 -18.77 4.46
CA TYR A 28 -3.35 -18.24 5.67
C TYR A 28 -2.98 -16.76 5.55
N GLY A 29 -3.21 -16.16 4.37
CA GLY A 29 -2.99 -14.75 4.09
C GLY A 29 -4.20 -13.88 4.42
N LEU A 30 -4.16 -12.65 3.91
CA LEU A 30 -5.27 -11.71 4.03
C LEU A 30 -6.34 -12.02 2.98
N ARG A 31 -7.56 -12.31 3.45
CA ARG A 31 -8.74 -12.47 2.59
C ARG A 31 -9.73 -11.37 2.89
N LEU A 32 -10.07 -10.59 1.86
CA LEU A 32 -11.02 -9.49 1.96
C LEU A 32 -12.18 -9.73 1.01
N ILE A 33 -13.37 -9.41 1.48
CA ILE A 33 -14.55 -9.22 0.64
C ILE A 33 -14.93 -7.77 0.81
N ALA A 34 -15.00 -7.05 -0.29
CA ALA A 34 -15.31 -5.64 -0.30
C ALA A 34 -16.52 -5.40 -1.20
N PHE A 35 -17.33 -4.43 -0.79
CA PHE A 35 -18.55 -4.06 -1.47
C PHE A 35 -18.38 -2.67 -2.04
N SER A 36 -18.58 -2.52 -3.35
CA SER A 36 -18.63 -1.21 -4.00
C SER A 36 -20.05 -0.92 -4.47
N ASN A 37 -20.64 0.16 -3.97
CA ASN A 37 -21.93 0.60 -4.47
C ASN A 37 -21.75 1.46 -5.72
N VAL A 38 -21.71 0.83 -6.90
CA VAL A 38 -21.40 1.53 -8.16
C VAL A 38 -22.45 2.57 -8.53
N SER A 39 -23.69 2.46 -8.03
CA SER A 39 -24.74 3.45 -8.29
C SER A 39 -24.51 4.79 -7.60
N GLU A 40 -23.67 4.83 -6.56
CA GLU A 40 -23.32 6.05 -5.82
C GLU A 40 -22.06 6.74 -6.37
N TYR A 41 -21.45 6.19 -7.43
CA TYR A 41 -20.24 6.76 -8.00
C TYR A 41 -20.57 8.05 -8.77
N LEU A 42 -19.64 9.00 -8.76
CA LEU A 42 -19.76 10.21 -9.58
C LEU A 42 -19.85 9.83 -11.07
N ALA A 43 -20.69 10.53 -11.84
CA ALA A 43 -20.84 10.29 -13.27
C ALA A 43 -19.54 10.53 -14.07
N THR A 44 -18.59 11.28 -13.50
CA THR A 44 -17.25 11.53 -14.06
C THR A 44 -16.24 10.43 -13.74
N SER A 45 -16.59 9.46 -12.89
CA SER A 45 -15.70 8.36 -12.54
C SER A 45 -15.55 7.40 -13.72
N SER A 46 -14.34 7.34 -14.29
CA SER A 46 -14.05 6.49 -15.45
C SER A 46 -13.84 5.01 -15.13
N LYS A 47 -13.70 4.65 -13.84
CA LYS A 47 -13.38 3.29 -13.38
C LYS A 47 -14.12 2.95 -12.10
N SER A 48 -14.51 1.68 -11.97
CA SER A 48 -15.17 1.14 -10.77
C SER A 48 -14.42 -0.08 -10.25
N GLY A 49 -14.19 -0.13 -8.95
CA GLY A 49 -13.41 -1.17 -8.30
C GLY A 49 -12.65 -0.64 -7.09
N MET A 50 -11.57 -1.33 -6.75
CA MET A 50 -10.69 -0.98 -5.64
C MET A 50 -9.25 -0.86 -6.08
N ARG A 51 -8.51 0.00 -5.38
CA ARG A 51 -7.05 0.16 -5.49
C ARG A 51 -6.41 -0.46 -4.26
N ILE A 52 -5.50 -1.41 -4.44
CA ILE A 52 -4.82 -2.12 -3.37
C ILE A 52 -3.34 -1.79 -3.41
N VAL A 53 -2.75 -1.39 -2.28
CA VAL A 53 -1.32 -1.10 -2.15
C VAL A 53 -0.77 -1.96 -1.02
N VAL A 54 0.35 -2.62 -1.27
CA VAL A 54 1.09 -3.36 -0.24
C VAL A 54 2.36 -2.55 0.08
N HIS A 55 2.49 -2.12 1.33
CA HIS A 55 3.60 -1.31 1.80
C HIS A 55 4.01 -1.74 3.22
N LYS A 56 5.20 -1.32 3.67
CA LYS A 56 5.61 -1.49 5.07
C LYS A 56 4.83 -0.54 5.98
N GLN A 57 4.67 -0.92 7.24
CA GLN A 57 3.85 -0.18 8.21
C GLN A 57 4.33 1.27 8.39
N GLU A 58 5.63 1.47 8.29
CA GLU A 58 6.30 2.73 8.59
C GLU A 58 6.43 3.66 7.37
N PHE A 59 6.00 3.20 6.20
CA PHE A 59 5.98 3.98 4.97
C PHE A 59 4.57 4.44 4.62
N SER A 60 4.47 5.67 4.10
CA SER A 60 3.22 6.18 3.55
C SER A 60 2.85 5.43 2.25
N PRO A 61 1.56 5.08 2.05
CA PRO A 61 1.13 4.43 0.83
C PRO A 61 1.05 5.43 -0.34
N PHE A 62 1.52 5.01 -1.51
CA PHE A 62 1.42 5.79 -2.76
C PHE A 62 0.55 5.03 -3.78
N PRO A 63 -0.79 5.15 -3.72
CA PRO A 63 -1.69 4.38 -4.58
C PRO A 63 -1.56 4.73 -6.06
N ASN A 64 -1.13 5.95 -6.37
CA ASN A 64 -0.88 6.40 -7.74
C ASN A 64 0.29 5.68 -8.43
N THR A 65 1.32 5.24 -7.69
CA THR A 65 2.54 4.65 -8.28
C THR A 65 2.58 3.12 -8.17
N ILE A 66 2.24 2.55 -7.01
CA ILE A 66 2.48 1.13 -6.69
C ILE A 66 1.17 0.32 -6.57
N GLY A 67 0.01 0.96 -6.74
CA GLY A 67 -1.27 0.28 -6.57
C GLY A 67 -1.57 -0.79 -7.63
N ILE A 68 -2.42 -1.74 -7.25
CA ILE A 68 -3.00 -2.78 -8.09
C ILE A 68 -4.53 -2.57 -8.14
N ASN A 69 -5.13 -2.75 -9.31
CA ASN A 69 -6.58 -2.58 -9.47
C ASN A 69 -7.31 -3.92 -9.32
N ALA A 70 -8.40 -3.92 -8.57
CA ALA A 70 -9.34 -5.02 -8.49
C ALA A 70 -10.71 -4.56 -9.01
N ALA A 71 -11.22 -5.19 -10.05
CA ALA A 71 -12.50 -4.85 -10.66
C ALA A 71 -13.68 -5.41 -9.84
N VAL A 72 -14.81 -4.72 -9.88
CA VAL A 72 -16.05 -5.17 -9.25
C VAL A 72 -16.51 -6.49 -9.87
N GLY A 73 -17.07 -7.39 -9.06
CA GLY A 73 -17.59 -8.68 -9.52
C GLY A 73 -16.52 -9.72 -9.86
N THR A 74 -15.25 -9.42 -9.62
CA THR A 74 -14.13 -10.36 -9.82
C THR A 74 -13.47 -10.71 -8.49
N TYR A 75 -12.77 -11.84 -8.45
CA TYR A 75 -11.83 -12.16 -7.39
C TYR A 75 -10.40 -12.03 -7.93
N VAL A 76 -9.49 -11.54 -7.10
CA VAL A 76 -8.09 -11.32 -7.48
C VAL A 76 -7.21 -11.95 -6.42
N ASN A 77 -6.20 -12.73 -6.83
CA ASN A 77 -5.22 -13.32 -5.94
C ASN A 77 -3.90 -12.55 -6.08
N LEU A 78 -3.44 -11.94 -5.00
CA LEU A 78 -2.18 -11.18 -4.97
C LEU A 78 -1.13 -11.98 -4.20
N ASN A 79 -0.10 -12.43 -4.91
CA ASN A 79 1.07 -13.06 -4.31
C ASN A 79 2.11 -11.98 -4.01
N VAL A 80 2.58 -11.95 -2.77
CA VAL A 80 3.56 -10.95 -2.32
C VAL A 80 4.86 -11.65 -1.93
N GLN A 81 5.98 -11.11 -2.41
CA GLN A 81 7.32 -11.54 -2.03
C GLN A 81 8.04 -10.38 -1.35
N TYR A 82 8.66 -10.64 -0.20
CA TYR A 82 9.44 -9.65 0.53
C TYR A 82 10.92 -9.78 0.18
N ASN A 83 11.49 -8.72 -0.39
CA ASN A 83 12.91 -8.60 -0.67
C ASN A 83 13.46 -7.36 0.04
N GLN A 84 14.53 -7.52 0.84
CA GLN A 84 15.18 -6.42 1.54
C GLN A 84 16.63 -6.30 1.07
N ILE A 85 17.01 -5.09 0.68
CA ILE A 85 18.36 -4.75 0.26
C ILE A 85 18.93 -3.78 1.29
N SER A 86 20.12 -4.08 1.80
CA SER A 86 20.89 -3.18 2.65
C SER A 86 22.16 -2.78 1.90
N ARG A 87 22.51 -1.49 1.93
CA ARG A 87 23.69 -0.93 1.25
C ARG A 87 24.51 -0.12 2.24
N LEU A 88 25.82 -0.12 2.03
CA LEU A 88 26.74 0.72 2.80
C LEU A 88 26.72 2.15 2.27
N ALA A 89 26.77 3.12 3.19
CA ALA A 89 26.91 4.54 2.89
C ALA A 89 28.35 4.90 2.46
N LYS A 90 28.67 6.21 2.40
CA LYS A 90 30.02 6.66 2.04
C LYS A 90 31.07 6.03 2.95
N PRO A 91 32.21 5.56 2.40
CA PRO A 91 32.71 5.77 1.04
C PRO A 91 32.23 4.76 -0.02
N TYR A 92 31.46 3.72 0.35
CA TYR A 92 31.10 2.62 -0.54
C TYR A 92 29.91 2.91 -1.47
N GLY A 93 29.13 3.95 -1.16
CA GLY A 93 28.01 4.41 -1.98
C GLY A 93 27.46 5.75 -1.49
N ASP A 94 26.57 6.37 -2.27
CA ASP A 94 25.88 7.63 -1.91
C ASP A 94 24.52 7.33 -1.25
N CYS A 95 24.48 6.36 -0.34
CA CYS A 95 23.29 6.07 0.44
C CYS A 95 23.27 7.01 1.65
N HIS A 96 22.23 7.85 1.73
CA HIS A 96 22.01 8.72 2.89
C HIS A 96 21.19 8.01 3.96
N PRO A 97 21.58 8.11 5.24
CA PRO A 97 20.75 7.62 6.33
C PRO A 97 19.49 8.47 6.45
N GLU A 98 18.41 7.81 6.88
CA GLU A 98 17.04 8.29 7.05
C GLU A 98 16.90 9.61 7.84
N ASN A 99 17.89 9.93 8.66
CA ASN A 99 17.91 11.06 9.58
C ASN A 99 18.46 12.36 8.97
N GLN A 100 18.88 12.36 7.69
CA GLN A 100 19.58 13.49 7.07
C GLN A 100 18.72 14.39 6.19
N VAL A 101 17.47 14.04 5.90
CA VAL A 101 16.58 14.88 5.09
C VAL A 101 15.68 15.68 6.03
N ALA A 102 15.82 17.00 6.00
CA ALA A 102 14.93 17.90 6.75
C ALA A 102 13.61 18.12 5.98
N ASN A 103 12.50 18.18 6.70
CA ASN A 103 11.15 18.55 6.23
C ASN A 103 10.44 17.55 5.30
N TYR A 104 10.07 16.39 5.84
CA TYR A 104 9.16 15.48 5.13
C TYR A 104 7.73 16.04 5.07
N ILE A 105 7.14 16.01 3.87
CA ILE A 105 5.72 16.35 3.65
C ILE A 105 4.81 15.19 4.08
N TYR A 106 5.30 13.95 3.92
CA TYR A 106 4.57 12.74 4.28
C TYR A 106 5.06 12.17 5.61
N PRO A 107 4.16 11.68 6.48
CA PRO A 107 4.57 10.98 7.70
C PRO A 107 5.23 9.64 7.36
N GLY A 108 6.26 9.28 8.13
CA GLY A 108 6.96 8.01 7.99
C GLY A 108 8.43 8.18 7.64
N TYR A 109 9.03 7.06 7.25
CA TYR A 109 10.45 6.96 6.96
C TYR A 109 10.80 7.35 5.51
N TYR A 110 12.06 7.73 5.28
CA TYR A 110 12.59 8.04 3.95
C TYR A 110 12.46 6.83 3.02
N THR A 111 11.84 7.02 1.86
CA THR A 111 11.70 6.00 0.79
C THR A 111 12.40 6.47 -0.47
#